data_AF-A0A9D6DNV4-F1
#
_entry.id   AF-A0A9D6DNV4-F1
#
_cell.length_a   1.000
_cell.length_b   1.000
_cell.length_c   1.000
_cell.angle_alpha   90.00
_cell.angle_beta   90.00
_cell.angle_gamma   90.00
#
_symmetry.space_group_name_H-M   'P 1'
#
loop_
_entity.id
_entity.type
_entity.pdbx_description
1 polymer ?
#
loop_
_entity_poly.entity_id
_entity_poly.type
_entity_poly.pdbx_seq_one_letter_code
_entity_poly.pdbx_strand_id
1 'polypeptide(L)'
;GAILPAELLAIPPKGAVGIHPSLLPRHRGASPIQGAILAGDAETGVTLYLLDAEMDHGPVLGQETLVLNGEGTYRELEEALAVVGAKLALTLLPRYLAGELSPAPQDHAQATFTRKFKTEDGFVELGKDEPEVIARKIRALNPEPGVWAIVPDGRLPAGRQGKRLKLLAVERRPEGLVATRIQWEGKTPHDAALPLN
;
A
#
# COMPACT_ATOMS: atom_id res chain seq x y z
N GLY A 1 10.51 -5.39 -6.61
CA GLY A 1 11.83 -5.39 -7.26
C GLY A 1 12.29 -6.81 -7.48
N ALA A 2 13.37 -7.00 -8.24
CA ALA A 2 14.12 -8.26 -8.26
C ALA A 2 15.16 -8.23 -7.12
N ILE A 3 15.53 -9.39 -6.58
CA ILE A 3 16.68 -9.50 -5.68
C ILE A 3 17.94 -9.19 -6.49
N LEU A 4 18.79 -8.29 -5.99
CA LEU A 4 20.05 -7.96 -6.66
C LEU A 4 21.06 -9.10 -6.45
N PRO A 5 21.72 -9.59 -7.52
CA PRO A 5 22.81 -10.54 -7.40
C PRO A 5 23.92 -10.01 -6.49
N ALA A 6 24.58 -10.92 -5.77
CA ALA A 6 25.64 -10.57 -4.82
C ALA A 6 26.79 -9.80 -5.50
N GLU A 7 27.07 -10.11 -6.77
CA GLU A 7 28.09 -9.44 -7.56
C GLU A 7 27.77 -7.96 -7.77
N LEU A 8 26.49 -7.61 -7.94
CA LEU A 8 26.06 -6.21 -8.07
C LEU A 8 26.06 -5.48 -6.72
N LEU A 9 25.66 -6.15 -5.64
CA LEU A 9 25.69 -5.60 -4.30
C LEU A 9 27.11 -5.25 -3.83
N ALA A 10 28.12 -5.97 -4.33
CA ALA A 10 29.53 -5.76 -3.99
C ALA A 10 30.22 -4.64 -4.79
N ILE A 11 29.59 -4.07 -5.83
CA ILE A 11 30.21 -3.02 -6.65
C ILE A 11 30.45 -1.74 -5.84
N PRO A 12 29.48 -1.19 -5.09
CA PRO A 12 29.70 0.04 -4.35
C PRO A 12 30.54 -0.22 -3.09
N PRO A 13 31.59 0.56 -2.82
CA PRO A 13 32.50 0.32 -1.68
C PRO A 13 31.83 0.52 -0.32
N LYS A 14 30.68 1.20 -0.29
CA LYS A 14 29.85 1.42 0.90
C LYS A 14 28.53 0.63 0.82
N GLY A 15 28.45 -0.39 -0.03
CA GLY A 15 27.22 -1.15 -0.27
C GLY A 15 26.16 -0.36 -1.05
N ALA A 16 25.10 -1.07 -1.43
CA ALA A 16 23.96 -0.46 -2.10
C ALA A 16 22.92 0.00 -1.06
N VAL A 17 22.43 1.22 -1.17
CA VAL A 17 21.40 1.78 -0.28
C VAL A 17 20.04 1.66 -0.94
N GLY A 18 19.08 1.06 -0.24
CA GLY A 18 17.67 1.02 -0.60
C GLY A 18 16.88 2.12 0.10
N ILE A 19 15.78 2.54 -0.55
CA ILE A 19 14.74 3.39 0.04
C ILE A 19 13.45 2.57 0.02
N HIS A 20 12.91 2.27 1.19
CA HIS A 20 11.71 1.46 1.32
C HIS A 20 10.56 2.27 1.94
N PRO A 21 9.38 2.34 1.31
CA PRO A 21 8.27 3.19 1.77
C PRO A 21 7.41 2.49 2.85
N SER A 22 8.08 2.01 3.90
CA SER A 22 7.48 1.66 5.18
C SER A 22 8.50 1.85 6.31
N LEU A 23 8.04 1.70 7.55
CA LEU A 23 8.90 1.55 8.71
C LEU A 23 9.34 0.08 8.83
N LEU A 24 10.46 -0.27 8.19
CA LEU A 24 11.07 -1.60 8.33
C LEU A 24 11.33 -1.91 9.82
N PRO A 25 11.10 -3.15 10.27
CA PRO A 25 10.91 -4.36 9.48
C PRO A 25 9.47 -4.63 9.00
N ARG A 26 8.50 -3.76 9.27
CA ARG A 26 7.12 -3.96 8.79
C ARG A 26 7.03 -3.73 7.28
N HIS A 27 6.18 -4.52 6.64
CA HIS A 27 5.79 -4.43 5.23
C HIS A 27 6.95 -4.59 4.25
N ARG A 28 7.88 -5.51 4.48
CA ARG A 28 8.86 -5.93 3.47
C ARG A 28 8.15 -6.37 2.18
N GLY A 29 8.78 -6.20 1.04
CA GLY A 29 8.32 -6.73 -0.24
C GLY A 29 7.63 -5.72 -1.16
N ALA A 30 6.74 -6.23 -2.00
CA ALA A 30 6.41 -5.57 -3.25
C ALA A 30 5.35 -4.47 -3.16
N SER A 31 4.57 -4.39 -2.09
CA SER A 31 3.44 -3.45 -1.98
C SER A 31 3.26 -2.88 -0.56
N PRO A 32 4.32 -2.31 0.05
CA PRO A 32 4.31 -1.77 1.40
C PRO A 32 3.24 -0.71 1.66
N ILE A 33 3.05 0.23 0.73
CA ILE A 33 2.12 1.35 0.85
C ILE A 33 0.68 0.83 0.95
N GLN A 34 0.30 -0.04 0.03
CA GLN A 34 -1.00 -0.70 0.05
C GLN A 34 -1.15 -1.58 1.30
N GLY A 35 -0.10 -2.27 1.71
CA GLY A 35 -0.06 -3.10 2.93
C GLY A 35 -0.37 -2.29 4.18
N ALA A 36 0.23 -1.12 4.35
CA ALA A 36 -0.03 -0.23 5.48
C ALA A 36 -1.49 0.24 5.54
N ILE A 37 -2.06 0.63 4.40
CA ILE A 37 -3.48 1.03 4.32
C ILE A 37 -4.42 -0.13 4.64
N LEU A 38 -4.15 -1.33 4.10
CA LEU A 38 -4.97 -2.52 4.32
C LEU A 38 -4.93 -2.99 5.78
N ALA A 39 -3.74 -2.96 6.40
CA ALA A 39 -3.57 -3.25 7.82
C ALA A 39 -4.28 -2.23 8.73
N GLY A 40 -4.56 -1.04 8.20
CA GLY A 40 -5.11 0.07 8.98
C GLY A 40 -4.10 0.64 9.95
N ASP A 41 -2.83 0.66 9.56
CA ASP A 41 -1.78 1.23 10.38
C ASP A 41 -2.08 2.72 10.65
N ALA A 42 -1.77 3.19 11.87
CA ALA A 42 -1.89 4.59 12.24
C ALA A 42 -0.71 5.43 11.71
N GLU A 43 0.39 4.78 11.37
CA GLU A 43 1.61 5.39 10.88
C GLU A 43 2.29 4.49 9.86
N THR A 44 3.01 5.12 8.95
CA THR A 44 3.96 4.47 8.05
C THR A 44 5.21 5.35 8.00
N GLY A 45 6.05 5.21 6.98
CA GLY A 45 7.21 6.05 6.83
C GLY A 45 8.10 5.61 5.70
N VAL A 46 9.32 6.12 5.71
CA VAL A 46 10.38 5.70 4.81
C VAL A 46 11.56 5.21 5.60
N THR A 47 12.14 4.10 5.15
CA THR A 47 13.39 3.56 5.68
C THR A 47 14.49 3.67 4.63
N LEU A 48 15.63 4.24 5.00
CA LEU A 48 16.88 4.04 4.29
C LEU A 48 17.64 2.88 4.92
N TYR A 49 18.07 1.92 4.10
CA TYR A 49 18.73 0.70 4.59
C TYR A 49 19.78 0.20 3.59
N LEU A 50 20.69 -0.66 4.04
CA LEU A 50 21.61 -1.35 3.16
C LEU A 50 20.94 -2.58 2.55
N LEU A 51 21.07 -2.73 1.24
CA LEU A 51 20.62 -3.92 0.54
C LEU A 51 21.54 -5.10 0.87
N ASP A 52 20.95 -6.26 1.09
CA ASP A 52 21.64 -7.54 1.20
C ASP A 52 20.99 -8.58 0.26
N ALA A 53 21.32 -9.85 0.43
CA ALA A 53 20.80 -10.93 -0.40
C ALA A 53 19.31 -11.23 -0.15
N GLU A 54 18.71 -10.63 0.89
CA GLU A 54 17.35 -10.88 1.31
C GLU A 54 16.45 -9.66 1.03
N MET A 55 15.14 -9.92 0.95
CA MET A 55 14.18 -8.87 0.57
C MET A 55 13.93 -7.91 1.75
N ASP A 56 14.35 -6.64 1.58
CA ASP A 56 14.16 -5.55 2.53
C ASP A 56 14.63 -5.88 3.96
N HIS A 57 15.70 -6.68 4.06
CA HIS A 57 16.17 -7.30 5.29
C HIS A 57 17.32 -6.55 5.96
N GLY A 58 18.21 -5.96 5.16
CA GLY A 58 19.49 -5.43 5.64
C GLY A 58 19.38 -4.26 6.62
N PRO A 59 20.52 -3.87 7.21
CA PRO A 59 20.55 -2.94 8.33
C PRO A 59 20.11 -1.53 7.92
N VAL A 60 19.45 -0.85 8.83
CA VAL A 60 18.81 0.45 8.66
C VAL A 60 19.81 1.58 8.92
N LEU A 61 19.87 2.55 8.00
CA LEU A 61 20.59 3.81 8.17
C LEU A 61 19.76 4.82 8.97
N GLY A 62 18.46 4.85 8.72
CA GLY A 62 17.52 5.69 9.45
C GLY A 62 16.11 5.63 8.86
N GLN A 63 15.16 6.18 9.61
CA GLN A 63 13.75 6.14 9.27
C GLN A 63 13.12 7.51 9.53
N GLU A 64 12.07 7.82 8.76
CA GLU A 64 11.22 8.99 8.98
C GLU A 64 9.76 8.53 9.00
N THR A 65 9.04 8.87 10.07
CA THR A 65 7.65 8.48 10.29
C THR A 65 6.68 9.47 9.64
N LEU A 66 5.59 8.93 9.09
CA LEU A 66 4.46 9.68 8.57
C LEU A 66 3.17 9.16 9.21
N VAL A 67 2.46 10.04 9.92
CA VAL A 67 1.14 9.72 10.53
C VAL A 67 0.08 9.64 9.44
N LEU A 68 -0.73 8.59 9.48
CA LEU A 68 -1.81 8.36 8.53
C LEU A 68 -3.12 8.95 9.07
N ASN A 69 -3.79 9.77 8.27
CA ASN A 69 -5.09 10.35 8.62
C ASN A 69 -6.27 9.39 8.43
N GLY A 70 -6.02 8.17 7.93
CA GLY A 70 -7.06 7.17 7.67
C GLY A 70 -7.91 7.40 6.42
N GLU A 71 -7.61 8.42 5.60
CA GLU A 71 -8.43 8.79 4.43
C GLU A 71 -7.66 8.77 3.11
N GLY A 72 -6.33 8.92 3.13
CA GLY A 72 -5.49 8.92 1.92
C GLY A 72 -5.54 7.60 1.13
N THR A 73 -5.46 7.73 -0.19
CA THR A 73 -5.27 6.65 -1.16
C THR A 73 -3.80 6.22 -1.24
N TYR A 74 -3.50 5.06 -1.82
CA TYR A 74 -2.10 4.64 -1.99
C TYR A 74 -1.30 5.61 -2.87
N ARG A 75 -1.93 6.28 -3.84
CA ARG A 75 -1.26 7.22 -4.75
C ARG A 75 -0.85 8.50 -4.02
N GLU A 76 -1.77 9.07 -3.26
CA GLU A 76 -1.47 10.25 -2.43
C GLU A 76 -0.38 9.93 -1.40
N LEU A 77 -0.45 8.73 -0.81
CA LEU A 77 0.55 8.27 0.14
C LEU A 77 1.92 8.02 -0.53
N GLU A 78 1.93 7.47 -1.76
CA GLU A 78 3.14 7.29 -2.56
C GLU A 78 3.83 8.63 -2.86
N GLU A 79 3.08 9.64 -3.29
CA GLU A 79 3.60 10.99 -3.52
C GLU A 79 4.18 11.62 -2.24
N ALA A 80 3.46 11.50 -1.12
CA ALA A 80 3.92 11.99 0.17
C ALA A 80 5.21 11.29 0.62
N LEU A 81 5.27 9.96 0.52
CA LEU A 81 6.44 9.17 0.92
C LEU A 81 7.63 9.38 -0.01
N ALA A 82 7.42 9.65 -1.30
CA ALA A 82 8.50 10.01 -2.22
C ALA A 82 9.22 11.30 -1.76
N VAL A 83 8.47 12.31 -1.32
CA VAL A 83 9.04 13.56 -0.77
C VAL A 83 9.79 13.29 0.53
N VAL A 84 9.22 12.50 1.43
CA VAL A 84 9.87 12.11 2.70
C VAL A 84 11.17 11.36 2.45
N GLY A 85 11.15 10.38 1.54
CA GLY A 85 12.32 9.56 1.22
C GLY A 85 13.45 10.35 0.57
N ALA A 86 13.13 11.29 -0.33
CA ALA A 86 14.12 12.17 -0.93
C ALA A 86 14.82 13.03 0.14
N LYS A 87 14.05 13.62 1.07
CA LYS A 87 14.61 14.41 2.18
C LYS A 87 15.49 13.55 3.08
N LEU A 88 15.01 12.38 3.49
CA LEU A 88 15.76 11.45 4.34
C LEU A 88 17.08 11.03 3.69
N ALA A 89 17.07 10.75 2.38
CA ALA A 89 18.28 10.40 1.64
C ALA A 89 19.30 11.54 1.58
N LEU A 90 18.85 12.77 1.29
CA LEU A 90 19.72 13.95 1.26
C LEU A 90 20.34 14.24 2.64
N THR A 91 19.64 13.90 3.72
CA THR A 91 20.15 14.07 5.09
C THR A 91 21.13 12.98 5.51
N LEU A 92 20.83 11.70 5.23
CA LEU A 92 21.59 10.58 5.79
C LEU A 92 22.75 10.11 4.92
N LEU A 93 22.63 10.16 3.59
CA LEU A 93 23.68 9.66 2.70
C LEU A 93 25.02 10.39 2.88
N PRO A 94 25.09 11.73 3.00
CA PRO A 94 26.37 12.40 3.21
C PRO A 94 27.07 11.95 4.50
N ARG A 95 26.31 11.80 5.59
CA ARG A 95 26.83 11.35 6.90
C ARG A 95 27.30 9.90 6.84
N TYR A 96 26.56 9.03 6.14
CA TYR A 96 26.95 7.64 5.92
C TYR A 96 28.25 7.54 5.12
N LEU A 97 28.36 8.31 4.03
CA LEU A 97 29.56 8.32 3.19
C LEU A 97 30.78 8.88 3.94
N ALA A 98 30.58 9.85 4.84
CA ALA A 98 31.61 10.40 5.72
C ALA A 98 32.02 9.45 6.87
N GLY A 99 31.29 8.35 7.10
CA GLY A 99 31.55 7.41 8.20
C GLY A 99 31.02 7.88 9.56
N GLU A 100 30.13 8.88 9.58
CA GLU A 100 29.54 9.46 10.79
C GLU A 100 28.24 8.75 11.22
N LEU A 101 27.73 7.84 10.38
CA LEU A 101 26.49 7.11 10.60
C LEU A 101 26.76 5.62 10.45
N SER A 102 26.42 4.84 11.48
CA SER A 102 26.54 3.38 11.46
C SER A 102 25.14 2.75 11.29
N PRO A 103 24.95 1.85 10.31
CA PRO A 103 23.71 1.11 10.15
C PRO A 103 23.41 0.21 11.36
N ALA A 104 22.14 0.05 11.70
CA ALA A 104 21.67 -0.82 12.78
C ALA A 104 20.88 -2.03 12.23
N PRO A 105 21.06 -3.25 12.77
CA PRO A 105 20.28 -4.40 12.34
C PRO A 105 18.77 -4.21 12.63
N GLN A 106 17.93 -4.81 11.79
CA GLN A 106 16.48 -4.83 12.03
C GLN A 106 16.12 -5.85 13.14
N ASP A 107 14.99 -5.64 13.81
CA ASP A 107 14.38 -6.70 14.63
C ASP A 107 13.56 -7.64 13.74
N HIS A 108 14.19 -8.72 13.27
CA HIS A 108 13.58 -9.64 12.33
C HIS A 108 12.33 -10.35 12.89
N ALA A 109 12.13 -10.39 14.21
CA ALA A 109 10.93 -10.97 14.82
C ALA A 109 9.66 -10.12 14.57
N GLN A 110 9.82 -8.83 14.26
CA GLN A 110 8.73 -7.90 13.96
C GLN A 110 8.45 -7.76 12.47
N ALA A 111 9.12 -8.55 11.63
CA ALA A 111 9.00 -8.45 10.18
C ALA A 111 7.62 -8.90 9.70
N THR A 112 7.01 -8.08 8.85
CA THR A 112 5.81 -8.45 8.09
C THR A 112 6.08 -8.31 6.60
N PHE A 113 5.33 -9.05 5.79
CA PHE A 113 5.59 -9.16 4.36
C PHE A 113 4.36 -8.81 3.52
N THR A 114 4.63 -8.14 2.42
CA THR A 114 3.67 -7.80 1.37
C THR A 114 4.04 -8.52 0.10
N ARG A 115 3.03 -8.75 -0.74
CA ARG A 115 3.17 -9.32 -2.08
C ARG A 115 2.51 -8.42 -3.09
N LYS A 116 2.81 -8.65 -4.37
CA LYS A 116 2.09 -8.01 -5.45
C LYS A 116 0.61 -8.41 -5.38
N PHE A 117 -0.26 -7.41 -5.35
CA PHE A 117 -1.70 -7.63 -5.39
C PHE A 117 -2.17 -8.01 -6.80
N LYS A 118 -3.19 -8.85 -6.84
CA LYS A 118 -3.86 -9.34 -8.05
C LYS A 118 -5.34 -8.97 -8.00
N THR A 119 -6.05 -9.18 -9.11
CA THR A 119 -7.48 -8.88 -9.20
C THR A 119 -8.30 -9.59 -8.12
N GLU A 120 -7.95 -10.81 -7.75
CA GLU A 120 -8.67 -11.59 -6.74
C GLU A 120 -8.62 -10.94 -5.35
N ASP A 121 -7.54 -10.21 -5.03
CA ASP A 121 -7.37 -9.53 -3.74
C ASP A 121 -8.34 -8.36 -3.55
N GLY A 122 -8.84 -7.81 -4.67
CA GLY A 122 -9.82 -6.74 -4.68
C GLY A 122 -11.26 -7.21 -4.50
N PHE A 123 -11.52 -8.51 -4.41
CA PHE A 123 -12.88 -9.01 -4.22
C PHE A 123 -13.44 -8.60 -2.85
N VAL A 124 -14.71 -8.18 -2.81
CA VAL A 124 -15.47 -7.93 -1.59
C VAL A 124 -16.85 -8.57 -1.66
N GLU A 125 -17.30 -9.11 -0.52
CA GLU A 125 -18.65 -9.65 -0.35
C GLU A 125 -19.56 -8.60 0.31
N LEU A 126 -20.36 -7.91 -0.50
CA LEU A 126 -21.29 -6.87 -0.01
C LEU A 126 -22.28 -7.46 1.00
N GLY A 127 -22.43 -6.78 2.15
CA GLY A 127 -23.26 -7.23 3.27
C GLY A 127 -22.64 -8.32 4.14
N LYS A 128 -21.40 -8.76 3.86
CA LYS A 128 -20.61 -9.62 4.75
C LYS A 128 -19.31 -8.96 5.21
N ASP A 129 -18.60 -8.33 4.29
CA ASP A 129 -17.38 -7.60 4.61
C ASP A 129 -17.72 -6.31 5.38
N GLU A 130 -16.94 -6.04 6.43
CA GLU A 130 -17.07 -4.81 7.20
C GLU A 130 -16.84 -3.58 6.31
N PRO A 131 -17.66 -2.52 6.44
CA PRO A 131 -17.49 -1.30 5.65
C PRO A 131 -16.08 -0.71 5.72
N GLU A 132 -15.44 -0.79 6.89
CA GLU A 132 -14.05 -0.33 7.08
C GLU A 132 -13.06 -1.08 6.18
N VAL A 133 -13.22 -2.40 6.06
CA VAL A 133 -12.36 -3.25 5.22
C VAL A 133 -12.53 -2.88 3.76
N ILE A 134 -13.78 -2.67 3.32
CA ILE A 134 -14.09 -2.24 1.96
C ILE A 134 -13.46 -0.87 1.67
N ALA A 135 -13.61 0.11 2.58
CA ALA A 135 -13.03 1.43 2.44
C ALA A 135 -11.50 1.39 2.32
N ARG A 136 -10.80 0.59 3.15
CA ARG A 136 -9.36 0.40 3.06
C ARG A 136 -8.94 -0.26 1.75
N LYS A 137 -9.63 -1.32 1.32
CA LYS A 137 -9.38 -1.97 0.02
C LYS A 137 -9.50 -0.97 -1.12
N ILE A 138 -10.52 -0.10 -1.11
CA ILE A 138 -10.74 0.90 -2.16
C ILE A 138 -9.59 1.89 -2.20
N ARG A 139 -9.16 2.41 -1.05
CA ARG A 139 -8.01 3.33 -0.96
C ARG A 139 -6.69 2.67 -1.35
N ALA A 140 -6.51 1.38 -1.04
CA ALA A 140 -5.27 0.66 -1.28
C ALA A 140 -5.13 0.06 -2.68
N LEU A 141 -6.23 -0.31 -3.34
CA LEU A 141 -6.19 -1.15 -4.55
C LEU A 141 -6.79 -0.48 -5.80
N ASN A 142 -7.36 0.72 -5.70
CA ASN A 142 -7.89 1.42 -6.88
C ASN A 142 -6.89 2.37 -7.54
N PRO A 143 -6.86 2.47 -8.87
CA PRO A 143 -7.77 1.81 -9.81
C PRO A 143 -7.36 0.38 -10.22
N GLU A 144 -6.13 -0.02 -9.92
CA GLU A 144 -5.54 -1.31 -10.28
C GLU A 144 -4.87 -1.93 -9.03
N PRO A 145 -5.16 -3.20 -8.67
CA PRO A 145 -6.00 -4.17 -9.39
C PRO A 145 -7.52 -3.91 -9.34
N GLY A 146 -7.93 -2.94 -8.53
CA GLY A 146 -9.30 -2.49 -8.40
C GLY A 146 -10.14 -3.34 -7.46
N VAL A 147 -11.02 -2.69 -6.71
CA VAL A 147 -11.98 -3.36 -5.83
C VAL A 147 -13.27 -3.70 -6.56
N TRP A 148 -13.82 -4.88 -6.31
CA TRP A 148 -15.01 -5.34 -7.02
C TRP A 148 -15.84 -6.33 -6.21
N ALA A 149 -17.12 -6.40 -6.55
CA ALA A 149 -18.08 -7.34 -5.99
C ALA A 149 -18.91 -8.01 -7.10
N ILE A 150 -19.59 -9.09 -6.73
CA ILE A 150 -20.72 -9.65 -7.49
C ILE A 150 -21.97 -9.23 -6.74
N VAL A 151 -22.92 -8.58 -7.42
CA VAL A 151 -24.15 -8.17 -6.76
C VAL A 151 -25.18 -9.30 -6.81
N PRO A 152 -25.70 -9.77 -5.65
CA PRO A 152 -26.70 -10.83 -5.60
C PRO A 152 -28.03 -10.42 -6.23
N ASP A 153 -28.82 -11.42 -6.60
CA ASP A 153 -30.16 -11.23 -7.16
C ASP A 153 -31.08 -10.45 -6.22
N GLY A 154 -31.90 -9.56 -6.78
CA GLY A 154 -32.92 -8.78 -6.06
C GLY A 154 -32.46 -7.43 -5.51
N ARG A 155 -31.16 -7.09 -5.54
CA ARG A 155 -30.65 -5.78 -5.06
C ARG A 155 -30.57 -4.68 -6.13
N LEU A 156 -30.83 -4.97 -7.41
CA LEU A 156 -30.57 -4.03 -8.52
C LEU A 156 -31.55 -4.12 -9.71
N PRO A 157 -31.59 -3.10 -10.60
CA PRO A 157 -32.42 -3.10 -11.80
C PRO A 157 -32.18 -4.33 -12.69
N ALA A 158 -33.24 -4.79 -13.36
CA ALA A 158 -33.21 -5.95 -14.26
C ALA A 158 -32.03 -5.87 -15.26
N GLY A 159 -31.29 -6.98 -15.43
CA GLY A 159 -30.18 -7.09 -16.40
C GLY A 159 -28.75 -6.87 -15.85
N ARG A 160 -28.59 -6.70 -14.54
CA ARG A 160 -27.26 -6.56 -13.86
C ARG A 160 -26.91 -7.71 -12.91
N GLN A 161 -27.73 -8.76 -12.93
CA GLN A 161 -27.57 -9.98 -12.13
C GLN A 161 -26.27 -10.71 -12.46
N GLY A 162 -25.56 -11.17 -11.43
CA GLY A 162 -24.31 -11.93 -11.58
C GLY A 162 -23.13 -11.16 -12.20
N LYS A 163 -23.29 -9.86 -12.50
CA LYS A 163 -22.25 -9.05 -13.12
C LYS A 163 -21.26 -8.51 -12.09
N ARG A 164 -20.01 -8.37 -12.53
CA ARG A 164 -18.98 -7.70 -11.75
C ARG A 164 -19.27 -6.21 -11.66
N LEU A 165 -19.22 -5.70 -10.44
CA LEU A 165 -19.30 -4.29 -10.10
C LEU A 165 -17.96 -3.83 -9.52
N LYS A 166 -17.24 -2.95 -10.21
CA LYS A 166 -16.08 -2.27 -9.62
C LYS A 166 -16.56 -1.10 -8.75
N LEU A 167 -15.99 -1.01 -7.55
CA LEU A 167 -16.18 0.09 -6.60
C LEU A 167 -15.00 1.04 -6.76
N LEU A 168 -15.23 2.24 -7.27
CA LEU A 168 -14.16 3.18 -7.64
C LEU A 168 -13.91 4.25 -6.57
N ALA A 169 -14.98 4.71 -5.93
CA ALA A 169 -14.91 5.67 -4.83
C ALA A 169 -16.04 5.41 -3.82
N VAL A 170 -15.76 5.74 -2.56
CA VAL A 170 -16.70 5.66 -1.46
C VAL A 170 -16.66 6.93 -0.62
N GLU A 171 -17.74 7.16 0.11
CA GLU A 171 -17.88 8.23 1.08
C GLU A 171 -18.44 7.64 2.38
N ARG A 172 -17.90 8.06 3.52
CA ARG A 172 -18.49 7.76 4.81
C ARG A 172 -19.63 8.72 5.09
N ARG A 173 -20.77 8.18 5.48
CA ARG A 173 -21.95 8.93 5.89
C ARG A 173 -22.44 8.43 7.25
N PRO A 174 -23.27 9.20 7.97
CA PRO A 174 -23.83 8.76 9.25
C PRO A 174 -24.54 7.39 9.18
N GLU A 175 -25.15 7.07 8.05
CA GLU A 175 -25.85 5.82 7.78
C GLU A 175 -24.96 4.64 7.37
N GLY A 176 -23.66 4.87 7.11
CA GLY A 176 -22.71 3.84 6.68
C GLY A 176 -21.81 4.27 5.54
N LEU A 177 -21.21 3.29 4.86
CA LEU A 177 -20.35 3.52 3.71
C LEU A 177 -21.16 3.48 2.41
N VAL A 178 -21.02 4.52 1.59
CA VAL A 178 -21.74 4.63 0.31
C VAL A 178 -20.74 4.68 -0.84
N ALA A 179 -20.90 3.80 -1.84
CA ALA A 179 -20.18 3.92 -3.09
C ALA A 179 -20.73 5.09 -3.90
N THR A 180 -19.87 6.07 -4.14
CA THR A 180 -20.17 7.31 -4.87
C THR A 180 -19.83 7.21 -6.35
N ARG A 181 -18.94 6.28 -6.72
CA ARG A 181 -18.56 6.01 -8.11
C ARG A 181 -18.35 4.52 -8.36
N ILE A 182 -19.00 3.99 -9.37
CA ILE A 182 -19.01 2.56 -9.69
C ILE A 182 -18.81 2.31 -11.19
N GLN A 183 -18.44 1.08 -11.54
CA GLN A 183 -18.39 0.63 -12.93
C GLN A 183 -18.90 -0.80 -13.07
N TRP A 184 -19.95 -0.96 -13.86
CA TRP A 184 -20.42 -2.27 -14.31
C TRP A 184 -19.49 -2.86 -15.36
N GLU A 185 -19.34 -4.18 -15.36
CA GLU A 185 -18.66 -4.89 -16.43
C GLU A 185 -19.18 -4.49 -17.82
N GLY A 186 -18.25 -4.15 -18.72
CA GLY A 186 -18.56 -3.69 -20.07
C GLY A 186 -19.19 -2.30 -20.16
N LYS A 187 -19.18 -1.50 -19.09
CA LYS A 187 -19.73 -0.13 -19.06
C LYS A 187 -18.69 0.89 -18.61
N THR A 188 -18.99 2.17 -18.85
CA THR A 188 -18.19 3.29 -18.35
C THR A 188 -18.44 3.55 -16.87
N PRO A 189 -17.44 4.06 -16.13
CA PRO A 189 -17.64 4.57 -14.78
C PRO A 189 -18.72 5.66 -14.73
N HIS A 190 -19.56 5.62 -13.70
CA HIS A 190 -20.60 6.63 -13.45
C HIS A 190 -20.81 6.80 -11.95
N ASP A 191 -21.41 7.92 -11.59
CA ASP A 191 -21.71 8.23 -10.20
C ASP A 191 -22.91 7.40 -9.72
N ALA A 192 -22.91 7.10 -8.43
CA ALA A 192 -23.92 6.30 -7.77
C ALA A 192 -24.09 6.74 -6.31
N ALA A 193 -25.14 6.22 -5.67
CA ALA A 193 -25.31 6.31 -4.23
C ALA A 193 -25.73 4.91 -3.75
N LEU A 194 -24.78 3.97 -3.80
CA LEU A 194 -25.01 2.56 -3.43
C LEU A 194 -24.52 2.32 -1.99
N PRO A 195 -25.41 2.08 -1.02
CA PRO A 195 -25.01 1.68 0.33
C PRO A 195 -24.26 0.34 0.30
N LEU A 196 -23.17 0.21 1.06
CA LEU A 196 -22.30 -0.98 1.11
C LEU A 196 -22.40 -1.77 2.42
N ASN A 197 -23.23 -1.30 3.34
CA ASN A 197 -23.63 -1.97 4.57
C ASN A 197 -24.54 -3.19 4.34
#